data_AF-A0A392W8C2-F1
#
_entry.id   AF-A0A392W8C2-F1
#
_cell.length_a   1.000
_cell.length_b   1.000
_cell.length_c   1.000
_cell.angle_alpha   90.00
_cell.angle_beta   90.00
_cell.angle_gamma   90.00
#
_symmetry.space_group_name_H-M   'P 1'
#
loop_
_entity.id
_entity.type
_entity.pdbx_description
1 polymer ?
#
loop_
_entity_poly.entity_id
_entity_poly.type
_entity_poly.pdbx_seq_one_letter_code
_entity_poly.pdbx_strand_id
1 'polypeptide(L)' 'MVFSFMDMNKELVRVKGKGGLTPLHLASENGDVEFLAEFLTACPDSIEDLTVRGETALHI' A
#
# COMPACT_ATOMS: atom_id res chain seq x y z
N MET A 1 -3.00 -2.49 17.18
CA MET A 1 -3.53 -1.11 17.08
C MET A 1 -3.20 -0.46 15.72
N VAL A 2 -3.12 -1.24 14.63
CA VAL A 2 -2.90 -0.74 13.25
C VAL A 2 -4.12 -1.03 12.36
N PHE A 3 -4.78 -2.17 12.59
CA PHE A 3 -6.04 -2.59 11.94
C PHE A 3 -7.18 -1.57 12.04
N SER A 4 -7.28 -0.83 13.15
CA SER A 4 -8.37 0.13 13.37
C SER A 4 -8.39 1.29 12.37
N PHE A 5 -7.30 1.51 11.62
CA PHE A 5 -7.18 2.63 10.70
C PHE A 5 -7.73 2.32 9.30
N MET A 6 -7.63 1.06 8.83
CA MET A 6 -8.12 0.65 7.51
C MET A 6 -9.64 0.58 7.44
N ASP A 7 -10.31 0.26 8.56
CA ASP A 7 -11.78 0.34 8.67
C ASP A 7 -12.30 1.78 8.60
N MET A 8 -11.50 2.79 8.97
CA MET A 8 -11.94 4.18 9.02
C MET A 8 -11.86 4.91 7.67
N ASN A 9 -10.95 4.54 6.78
CA ASN A 9 -10.89 5.08 5.42
C ASN A 9 -10.04 4.22 4.49
N LYS A 10 -10.70 3.44 3.62
CA LYS A 10 -10.04 2.60 2.59
C LYS A 10 -9.20 3.40 1.60
N GLU A 11 -9.50 4.69 1.44
CA GLU A 11 -8.75 5.65 0.63
C GLU A 11 -7.29 5.85 1.12
N LEU A 12 -6.99 5.53 2.39
CA LEU A 12 -5.66 5.72 2.97
C LEU A 12 -4.61 4.75 2.40
N VAL A 13 -5.03 3.59 1.88
CA VAL A 13 -4.14 2.59 1.27
C VAL A 13 -3.41 3.16 0.04
N ARG A 14 -3.99 4.20 -0.59
CA ARG A 14 -3.42 4.85 -1.77
C ARG A 14 -2.71 6.17 -1.47
N VAL A 15 -2.66 6.59 -0.19
CA VAL A 15 -1.99 7.83 0.18
C VAL A 15 -0.50 7.68 -0.06
N LYS A 16 0.04 8.62 -0.84
CA LYS A 16 1.45 8.65 -1.23
C LYS A 16 2.27 9.44 -0.22
N GLY A 17 3.23 8.77 0.41
CA GLY A 17 4.24 9.37 1.26
C GLY A 17 5.46 9.87 0.45
N LYS A 18 6.61 9.88 1.12
CA LYS A 18 7.88 10.29 0.50
C LYS A 18 8.21 9.41 -0.71
N GLY A 19 8.62 10.02 -1.81
CA GLY A 19 8.95 9.29 -3.04
C GLY A 19 7.74 8.69 -3.77
N GLY A 20 6.51 9.03 -3.38
CA GLY A 20 5.32 8.46 -3.98
C GLY A 20 4.97 7.07 -3.46
N LEU A 21 5.64 6.58 -2.42
CA LEU A 21 5.39 5.27 -1.82
C LEU A 21 4.04 5.25 -1.13
N THR A 22 3.23 4.23 -1.44
CA THR A 22 2.00 3.91 -0.70
C THR A 22 2.29 2.89 0.39
N PRO A 23 1.39 2.67 1.37
CA PRO A 23 1.48 1.56 2.32
C PRO A 23 1.76 0.20 1.66
N LEU A 24 1.21 -0.06 0.48
CA LEU A 24 1.45 -1.30 -0.26
C LEU A 24 2.92 -1.44 -0.68
N HIS A 25 3.56 -0.37 -1.14
CA HIS A 25 5.00 -0.38 -1.49
C HIS A 25 5.87 -0.69 -0.27
N LEU A 26 5.54 -0.10 0.89
CA LEU A 26 6.28 -0.33 2.13
C LEU A 26 6.11 -1.77 2.62
N ALA A 27 4.92 -2.35 2.51
CA ALA A 27 4.69 -3.74 2.86
C ALA A 27 5.41 -4.72 1.91
N SER A 28 5.50 -4.41 0.61
CA SER A 28 6.32 -5.19 -0.33
C SER A 28 7.81 -5.15 0.05
N GLU A 29 8.36 -3.96 0.29
CA GLU A 29 9.76 -3.78 0.68
C GLU A 29 10.11 -4.55 1.96
N ASN A 30 9.18 -4.57 2.92
CA ASN A 30 9.38 -5.21 4.22
C ASN A 30 9.03 -6.72 4.23
N GLY A 31 8.41 -7.24 3.16
CA GLY A 31 7.96 -8.64 3.07
C GLY A 31 6.75 -8.97 3.96
N ASP A 32 5.95 -7.96 4.32
CA ASP A 32 4.84 -8.11 5.26
C ASP A 32 3.58 -8.66 4.57
N VAL A 33 3.53 -9.98 4.38
CA VAL A 33 2.46 -10.67 3.65
C VAL A 33 1.06 -10.42 4.22
N GLU A 34 0.92 -10.33 5.54
CA GLU A 34 -0.38 -10.05 6.18
C GLU A 34 -0.92 -8.66 5.81
N PHE A 35 -0.05 -7.64 5.82
CA PHE A 35 -0.42 -6.29 5.43
C PHE A 35 -0.66 -6.17 3.92
N LEU A 36 0.11 -6.86 3.09
CA LEU A 36 -0.13 -6.95 1.65
C LEU A 36 -1.55 -7.48 1.37
N ALA A 37 -1.93 -8.58 2.02
CA ALA A 37 -3.25 -9.17 1.84
C ALA A 37 -4.36 -8.22 2.32
N GLU A 38 -4.18 -7.55 3.46
CA GLU A 38 -5.15 -6.61 3.99
C GLU A 38 -5.32 -5.37 3.10
N PHE A 39 -4.22 -4.77 2.64
CA PHE A 39 -4.24 -3.63 1.73
C PHE A 39 -4.90 -3.96 0.40
N LEU A 40 -4.58 -5.11 -0.20
CA LEU A 40 -5.21 -5.55 -1.45
C LEU A 40 -6.68 -5.93 -1.27
N THR A 41 -7.06 -6.45 -0.10
CA THR A 41 -8.47 -6.71 0.22
C THR A 41 -9.25 -5.41 0.40
N ALA A 42 -8.65 -4.40 1.01
CA ALA A 42 -9.27 -3.10 1.23
C ALA A 42 -9.37 -2.27 -0.06
N CYS A 43 -8.33 -2.29 -0.90
CA CYS A 43 -8.24 -1.54 -2.15
C CYS A 43 -7.40 -2.31 -3.19
N PRO A 44 -8.02 -3.18 -4.01
CA PRO A 44 -7.31 -3.97 -5.03
C PRO A 44 -6.56 -3.10 -6.03
N ASP A 45 -7.15 -1.96 -6.40
CA ASP A 45 -6.60 -1.03 -7.38
C ASP A 45 -5.26 -0.40 -6.92
N SER A 46 -4.93 -0.48 -5.62
CA SER A 46 -3.66 0.06 -5.08
C SER A 46 -2.43 -0.63 -5.66
N ILE A 47 -2.58 -1.81 -6.27
CA ILE A 47 -1.52 -2.50 -7.01
C ILE A 47 -1.01 -1.72 -8.22
N GLU A 48 -1.83 -0.82 -8.77
CA GLU A 48 -1.51 0.04 -9.91
C GLU A 48 -0.85 1.35 -9.51
N ASP A 49 -0.76 1.66 -8.21
CA ASP A 49 -0.13 2.89 -7.76
C ASP A 49 1.36 2.91 -8.08
N LEU A 50 1.79 4.03 -8.67
CA LEU A 50 3.18 4.25 -9.04
C LEU A 50 3.88 5.21 -8.09
N THR A 51 5.13 4.89 -7.77
CA THR A 51 6.08 5.82 -7.14
C THR A 51 6.45 6.96 -8.10
N VAL A 52 7.20 7.96 -7.62
CA VAL A 52 7.73 9.03 -8.49
C VAL A 52 8.70 8.51 -9.56
N ARG A 53 9.21 7.29 -9.40
CA ARG A 53 10.09 6.62 -10.37
C ARG A 53 9.31 5.76 -11.38
N GLY A 54 7.97 5.70 -11.26
CA GLY A 54 7.12 4.88 -12.12
C GLY A 54 7.12 3.39 -11.76
N GLU A 55 7.49 3.04 -10.52
CA GLU A 55 7.54 1.66 -10.03
C GLU A 55 6.24 1.31 -9.30
N THR A 56 5.72 0.10 -9.50
CA THR A 56 4.62 -0.45 -8.68
C THR A 56 5.16 -1.17 -7.44
N ALA A 57 4.29 -1.53 -6.51
CA ALA A 57 4.64 -2.34 -5.35
C ALA A 57 5.15 -3.76 -5.70
N LEU A 58 4.97 -4.24 -6.94
CA LEU A 58 5.54 -5.52 -7.41
C LEU A 58 6.96 -5.39 -7.97
N HIS A 59 7.42 -4.16 -8.23
CA HIS A 59 8.78 -3.90 -8.69
C HIS A 59 9.77 -3.75 -7.53
N ILE A 60 9.29 -3.35 -6.36
CA ILE A 60 10.05 -3.22 -5.11
C ILE A 60 10.10 -4.58 -4.43
#